data_AF-A0A249W0D6-F1
#
_entry.id   AF-A0A249W0D6-F1
#
_cell.length_a   1.000
_cell.length_b   1.000
_cell.length_c   1.000
_cell.angle_alpha   90.00
_cell.angle_beta   90.00
_cell.angle_gamma   90.00
#
_symmetry.space_group_name_H-M   'P 1'
#
loop_
_entity.id
_entity.type
_entity.pdbx_description
1 polymer ?
#
loop_
_entity_poly.entity_id
_entity_poly.type
_entity_poly.pdbx_seq_one_letter_code
_entity_poly.pdbx_strand_id
1 'polypeptide(L)'
;MNTLNVGGMAGRAIDADSALKTTEVGQTFENFVSAADSAVETFITDKTNGNGLSLSAGESLELQRLMGDQSITVQTGTSTLKSIKDSIASAARNI
;
A
#
# COMPACT_ATOMS: atom_id res chain seq x y z
N MET A 1 44.83 -2.23 31.10
CA MET A 1 44.39 -1.39 29.95
C MET A 1 43.01 -1.86 29.56
N ASN A 2 42.03 -0.98 29.69
CA ASN A 2 40.60 -1.24 29.56
C ASN A 2 40.20 -1.16 28.08
N THR A 3 39.68 -2.26 27.51
CA THR A 3 39.10 -2.26 26.16
C THR A 3 37.77 -1.53 26.18
N LEU A 4 37.73 -0.33 25.63
CA LEU A 4 36.54 0.50 25.49
C LEU A 4 35.54 -0.19 24.55
N ASN A 5 34.45 -0.63 25.16
CA ASN A 5 33.17 -0.97 24.54
C ASN A 5 32.66 0.21 23.70
N VAL A 6 32.88 0.18 22.38
CA VAL A 6 32.18 1.06 21.43
C VAL A 6 30.80 0.46 21.17
N GLY A 7 29.92 0.60 22.15
CA GLY A 7 28.48 0.59 21.90
C GLY A 7 28.12 1.86 21.14
N GLY A 8 27.46 1.75 19.99
CA GLY A 8 27.05 2.96 19.28
C GLY A 8 26.64 2.85 17.82
N MET A 9 26.36 1.67 17.30
CA MET A 9 25.37 1.56 16.22
C MET A 9 24.54 0.34 16.57
N ALA A 10 23.40 0.54 17.22
CA ALA A 10 22.27 -0.36 17.05
C ALA A 10 21.87 -0.24 15.58
N GLY A 11 22.68 -0.85 14.71
CA GLY A 11 22.31 -1.12 13.34
C GLY A 11 21.00 -1.85 13.45
N ARG A 12 19.93 -1.23 12.96
CA ARG A 12 18.69 -1.94 12.70
C ARG A 12 19.12 -3.15 11.90
N ALA A 13 19.08 -4.33 12.53
CA ALA A 13 19.53 -5.55 11.90
C ALA A 13 18.81 -5.61 10.55
N ILE A 14 19.58 -5.61 9.47
CA ILE A 14 19.03 -5.91 8.16
C ILE A 14 18.68 -7.38 8.27
N ASP A 15 17.42 -7.69 8.52
CA ASP A 15 16.94 -9.06 8.41
C ASP A 15 17.26 -9.51 6.98
N ALA A 16 18.10 -10.55 6.88
CA ALA A 16 18.50 -11.14 5.62
C ALA A 16 17.37 -12.03 5.09
N ASP A 17 16.16 -11.50 5.02
CA ASP A 17 14.92 -12.17 4.61
C ASP A 17 14.67 -12.03 3.09
N SER A 18 15.61 -11.43 2.36
CA SER A 18 15.45 -11.04 0.94
C SER A 18 14.26 -10.12 0.67
N ALA A 19 13.59 -9.61 1.71
CA ALA A 19 12.58 -8.57 1.63
C ALA A 19 13.30 -7.21 1.77
N LEU A 20 13.98 -6.82 0.69
CA LEU A 20 14.28 -5.40 0.48
C LEU A 20 12.98 -4.62 0.75
N LYS A 21 13.06 -3.51 1.49
CA LYS A 21 11.90 -2.80 2.07
C LYS A 21 10.75 -2.53 1.08
N THR A 22 11.01 -2.55 -0.22
CA THR A 22 10.01 -2.53 -1.30
C THR A 22 9.01 -3.67 -1.28
N THR A 23 9.39 -4.89 -0.88
CA THR A 23 8.48 -6.05 -0.82
C THR A 23 7.51 -5.90 0.33
N GLU A 24 8.00 -5.54 1.51
CA GLU A 24 7.20 -5.32 2.72
C GLU A 24 6.25 -4.12 2.56
N VAL A 25 6.75 -3.03 1.97
CA VAL A 25 5.95 -1.86 1.62
C VAL A 25 4.95 -2.18 0.50
N GLY A 26 5.36 -2.97 -0.49
CA GLY A 26 4.49 -3.46 -1.56
C GLY A 26 3.31 -4.25 -1.02
N GLN A 27 3.57 -5.23 -0.14
CA GLN A 27 2.54 -6.04 0.49
C GLN A 27 1.57 -5.19 1.32
N THR A 28 2.08 -4.20 2.05
CA THR A 28 1.23 -3.28 2.83
C THR A 28 0.31 -2.47 1.92
N PHE A 29 0.81 -1.98 0.78
CA PHE A 29 -0.01 -1.27 -0.18
C PHE A 29 -1.00 -2.17 -0.91
N GLU A 30 -0.60 -3.39 -1.29
CA GLU A 30 -1.50 -4.39 -1.85
C GLU A 30 -2.66 -4.70 -0.90
N ASN A 31 -2.41 -4.78 0.40
CA ASN A 31 -3.47 -4.96 1.40
C ASN A 31 -4.43 -3.75 1.45
N PHE A 32 -3.91 -2.52 1.34
CA PHE A 32 -4.78 -1.32 1.27
C PHE A 32 -5.60 -1.24 -0.02
N VAL A 33 -5.00 -1.57 -1.16
CA VAL A 33 -5.70 -1.65 -2.45
C VAL A 33 -6.78 -2.72 -2.38
N SER A 34 -6.44 -3.91 -1.89
CA SER A 34 -7.39 -5.01 -1.73
C SER A 34 -8.56 -4.65 -0.81
N ALA A 35 -8.32 -3.91 0.27
CA ALA A 35 -9.39 -3.42 1.15
C ALA A 35 -10.32 -2.43 0.44
N ALA A 36 -9.77 -1.50 -0.35
CA ALA A 36 -10.55 -0.54 -1.12
C ALA A 36 -11.35 -1.21 -2.24
N ASP A 37 -10.74 -2.15 -2.97
CA ASP A 37 -11.40 -2.98 -3.99
C ASP A 37 -12.55 -3.77 -3.37
N SER A 38 -12.29 -4.44 -2.23
CA SER A 38 -13.30 -5.22 -1.51
C SER A 38 -14.47 -4.35 -1.06
N ALA A 39 -14.24 -3.09 -0.66
CA ALA A 39 -15.31 -2.19 -0.26
C ALA A 39 -16.22 -1.83 -1.46
N VAL A 40 -15.64 -1.58 -2.63
CA VAL A 40 -16.40 -1.32 -3.88
C VAL A 40 -17.16 -2.58 -4.31
N GLU A 41 -16.50 -3.75 -4.33
CA GLU A 41 -17.11 -5.01 -4.72
C GLU A 41 -18.23 -5.44 -3.78
N THR A 42 -18.03 -5.29 -2.47
CA THR A 42 -19.06 -5.57 -1.45
C THR A 42 -20.26 -4.66 -1.68
N PHE A 43 -20.03 -3.36 -1.86
CA PHE A 43 -21.11 -2.42 -2.12
C PHE A 43 -21.91 -2.77 -3.38
N ILE A 44 -21.22 -3.06 -4.50
CA ILE A 44 -21.88 -3.44 -5.75
C ILE A 44 -22.67 -4.73 -5.58
N THR A 45 -22.10 -5.72 -4.90
CA THR A 45 -22.75 -7.01 -4.65
C THR A 45 -24.01 -6.84 -3.80
N ASP A 46 -23.92 -6.08 -2.71
CA ASP A 46 -25.04 -5.82 -1.78
C ASP A 46 -26.18 -5.02 -2.43
N LYS A 47 -25.86 -4.20 -3.44
CA LYS A 47 -26.84 -3.38 -4.16
C LYS A 47 -27.27 -3.96 -5.50
N THR A 48 -26.73 -5.11 -5.89
CA THR A 48 -27.16 -5.82 -7.09
C THR A 48 -28.28 -6.78 -6.73
N ASN A 49 -29.48 -6.50 -7.24
CA ASN A 49 -30.65 -7.35 -7.02
C ASN A 49 -31.12 -7.90 -8.35
N GLY A 50 -30.97 -9.22 -8.57
CA GLY A 50 -31.59 -10.04 -9.64
C GLY A 50 -31.44 -9.59 -11.10
N ASN A 51 -31.81 -8.35 -11.39
CA ASN A 51 -31.86 -7.69 -12.69
C ASN A 51 -30.80 -6.57 -12.85
N GLY A 52 -29.95 -6.31 -11.84
CA GLY A 52 -28.81 -5.39 -11.96
C GLY A 52 -28.60 -4.49 -10.76
N LEU A 53 -27.64 -3.58 -10.90
CA LEU A 53 -27.29 -2.58 -9.90
C LEU A 53 -28.38 -1.49 -9.87
N SER A 54 -29.10 -1.37 -8.76
CA SER A 54 -30.12 -0.34 -8.57
C SER A 54 -29.77 0.48 -7.36
N LEU A 55 -29.42 1.75 -7.58
CA LEU A 55 -28.95 2.65 -6.53
C LEU A 55 -29.90 3.84 -6.43
N SER A 56 -30.24 4.21 -5.20
CA SER A 56 -30.75 5.54 -4.89
C SER A 56 -29.69 6.61 -5.18
N ALA A 57 -30.10 7.88 -5.18
CA ALA A 57 -29.17 9.00 -5.32
C ALA A 57 -28.09 9.01 -4.21
N GLY A 58 -28.46 8.64 -2.98
CA GLY A 58 -27.52 8.54 -1.86
C GLY A 58 -26.50 7.42 -2.04
N GLU A 59 -26.97 6.24 -2.44
CA GLU A 59 -26.12 5.07 -2.73
C GLU A 59 -25.23 5.30 -3.95
N SER A 60 -25.69 6.04 -4.95
CA SER A 60 -24.88 6.43 -6.11
C SER A 60 -23.72 7.34 -5.71
N LEU A 61 -23.95 8.28 -4.78
CA LEU A 61 -22.90 9.14 -4.23
C LEU A 61 -21.92 8.34 -3.36
N GLU A 62 -22.41 7.36 -2.62
CA GLU A 62 -21.57 6.46 -1.82
C GLU A 62 -20.65 5.62 -2.72
N LEU A 63 -21.19 5.00 -3.77
CA LEU A 63 -20.38 4.28 -4.76
C LEU A 63 -19.32 5.19 -5.40
N GLN A 64 -19.68 6.43 -5.77
CA GLN A 64 -18.72 7.38 -6.33
C GLN A 64 -17.60 7.73 -5.35
N ARG A 65 -17.90 7.83 -4.04
CA ARG A 65 -16.88 8.03 -3.01
C ARG A 65 -15.97 6.81 -2.89
N LEU A 66 -16.54 5.61 -2.78
CA LEU A 66 -15.77 4.37 -2.68
C LEU A 66 -14.84 4.18 -3.89
N MET A 67 -15.33 4.43 -5.10
CA MET A 67 -14.51 4.38 -6.32
C MET A 67 -13.45 5.50 -6.36
N GLY A 68 -13.75 6.68 -5.83
CA GLY A 68 -12.80 7.77 -5.67
C GLY A 68 -11.67 7.41 -4.70
N ASP A 69 -12.02 6.85 -3.55
CA ASP A 69 -11.08 6.40 -2.52
C ASP A 69 -10.19 5.28 -3.06
N GLN A 70 -10.76 4.28 -3.74
CA GLN A 70 -10.02 3.22 -4.42
C GLN A 70 -8.98 3.79 -5.40
N SER A 71 -9.39 4.74 -6.24
CA SER A 71 -8.50 5.40 -7.21
C SER A 71 -7.34 6.13 -6.52
N ILE A 72 -7.63 6.83 -5.41
CA ILE A 72 -6.60 7.50 -4.61
C ILE A 72 -5.65 6.48 -3.99
N THR A 73 -6.16 5.41 -3.37
CA THR A 73 -5.35 4.36 -2.73
C THR A 73 -4.38 3.71 -3.72
N VAL A 74 -4.84 3.36 -4.92
CA VAL A 74 -4.00 2.79 -5.98
C VAL A 74 -2.92 3.78 -6.44
N GLN A 75 -3.28 5.04 -6.65
CA GLN A 75 -2.34 6.08 -7.08
C GLN A 75 -1.28 6.39 -6.01
N THR A 76 -1.69 6.49 -4.75
CA THR A 76 -0.79 6.70 -3.60
C THR A 76 0.16 5.52 -3.42
N GLY A 77 -0.35 4.28 -3.49
CA GLY A 77 0.49 3.08 -3.40
C GLY A 77 1.51 3.02 -4.53
N THR A 78 1.09 3.25 -5.77
CA THR A 78 1.95 3.23 -6.96
C THR A 78 3.05 4.29 -6.88
N SER A 79 2.70 5.54 -6.53
CA SER A 79 3.67 6.63 -6.44
C SER A 79 4.69 6.42 -5.31
N THR A 80 4.25 5.88 -4.16
CA THR A 80 5.15 5.57 -3.03
C THR A 80 6.11 4.45 -3.37
N LEU A 81 5.61 3.34 -3.94
CA LEU A 81 6.45 2.22 -4.42
C LEU A 81 7.47 2.68 -5.44
N LYS A 82 7.06 3.53 -6.38
CA LYS A 82 7.96 4.14 -7.35
C LYS A 82 9.03 4.98 -6.65
N SER A 83 8.66 5.84 -5.71
CA SER A 83 9.60 6.69 -4.97
C SER A 83 10.65 5.87 -4.22
N ILE A 84 10.23 4.79 -3.55
CA ILE A 84 11.15 3.87 -2.84
C ILE A 84 12.06 3.15 -3.83
N LYS A 85 11.52 2.65 -4.94
CA LYS A 85 12.32 2.01 -6.01
C LYS A 85 13.38 2.97 -6.55
N ASP A 86 12.98 4.20 -6.87
CA ASP A 86 13.90 5.23 -7.39
C ASP A 86 14.96 5.60 -6.34
N SER A 87 14.60 5.66 -5.05
CA SER A 87 15.53 5.89 -3.94
C SER A 87 16.56 4.78 -3.80
N ILE A 88 16.15 3.51 -3.87
CA ILE A 88 17.06 2.35 -3.82
C ILE A 88 17.98 2.34 -5.04
N ALA A 89 17.44 2.54 -6.25
CA ALA A 89 18.23 2.58 -7.48
C ALA A 89 19.23 3.76 -7.50
N SER A 90 18.92 4.84 -6.79
CA SER A 90 19.84 5.96 -6.55
C SER A 90 20.94 5.56 -5.56
N ALA A 91 20.59 4.98 -4.41
CA ALA A 91 21.55 4.52 -3.41
C ALA A 91 22.51 3.47 -3.98
N ALA A 92 22.00 2.52 -4.76
CA ALA A 92 22.80 1.48 -5.42
C ALA A 92 23.77 2.03 -6.49
N ARG A 93 23.52 3.22 -7.04
CA ARG A 93 24.44 3.89 -7.96
C ARG A 93 25.59 4.62 -7.25
N ASN A 94 25.51 4.79 -5.93
CA ASN A 94 26.42 5.60 -5.12
C ASN A 94 27.32 4.75 -4.20
N ILE A 95 27.42 3.45 -4.46
CA ILE A 95 28.32 2.45 -3.85
C ILE A 95 29.16 1.81 -4.94
#